data_AF-A0A1G4B5N7-F1
#
_entry.id   AF-A0A1G4B5N7-F1
#
_cell.length_a   1.000
_cell.length_b   1.000
_cell.length_c   1.000
_cell.angle_alpha   90.00
_cell.angle_beta   90.00
_cell.angle_gamma   90.00
#
_symmetry.space_group_name_H-M   'P 1'
#
loop_
_entity.id
_entity.type
_entity.pdbx_description
1 polymer ?
#
loop_
_entity_poly.entity_id
_entity_poly.type
_entity_poly.pdbx_seq_one_letter_code
_entity_poly.pdbx_strand_id
1 'polypeptide(L)'
;MTRIFGTLLGALLVLSSPVSCLTAWWTELSPHLAMQDPVTGNILYTACNSNSTPILPTDGLNVFPLQRKPRSGTSLAAAGWYDVPNKTTMTSIFYQAEDNSIVNGYFICNFGTGHYAIKGEYVISATAGVESIHNETGLAVELLGAEDGYRVFFHVEAKTVNVMSYTTKTDWQLQGVISQDPVGGMALTSVHSGQLNMSVVFPKDSENVEISRFFKDETWHLGDANETTKANDILLDSSLTPNFTMPAFASNLTSLGATVDKSYVRSIFYLGTDAKLHQMSNIDWQWKLMPEQDASLWPVADVTSGSFAATSNFDTSEAWIWYQSNGSLVQLYHGEDGLWRQAAVVPSFNATKAVGEEPRGTGAPTASSTATGKPVVLSAGAKAGIGIGVSFGVVAFAGGILLLMMRRRRQQAAEAAEAARLKEAEATAQMVPYGNGGFGPYTEFGNLTWGPETPTEKHGNEIVEADAVGTTAPQELASASERYELVGEGHWREMDATGQNGARRSIGGWREAQQVPVEK
;
A
#
# COMPACT_ATOMS: atom_id res chain seq x y z
N MET A 1 66.98 22.46 27.62
CA MET A 1 66.58 22.38 26.20
C MET A 1 66.00 21.01 25.93
N THR A 2 64.67 20.87 26.00
CA THR A 2 63.91 19.81 25.31
C THR A 2 62.44 20.14 25.48
N ARG A 3 61.82 20.73 24.47
CA ARG A 3 60.36 20.90 24.36
C ARG A 3 59.86 19.80 23.43
N ILE A 4 59.08 18.87 23.97
CA ILE A 4 58.31 17.91 23.19
C ILE A 4 56.98 18.58 22.88
N PHE A 5 56.75 18.89 21.60
CA PHE A 5 55.45 19.29 21.07
C PHE A 5 54.59 18.03 20.92
N GLY A 6 53.55 17.92 21.74
CA GLY A 6 52.45 16.99 21.50
C GLY A 6 51.39 17.67 20.64
N THR A 7 51.34 17.33 19.36
CA THR A 7 50.28 17.69 18.43
C THR A 7 49.00 16.92 18.79
N LEU A 8 47.99 17.62 19.28
CA LEU A 8 46.65 17.11 19.51
C LEU A 8 45.91 17.12 18.15
N LEU A 9 46.07 16.03 17.39
CA LEU A 9 45.30 15.77 16.18
C LEU A 9 43.94 15.19 16.61
N GLY A 10 43.03 16.06 17.05
CA GLY A 10 41.63 15.72 17.30
C GLY A 10 40.89 15.59 15.97
N ALA A 11 41.11 14.49 15.25
CA ALA A 11 40.23 14.09 14.16
C ALA A 11 38.87 13.72 14.78
N LEU A 12 37.88 14.62 14.65
CA LEU A 12 36.47 14.27 14.79
C LEU A 12 36.13 13.29 13.66
N LEU A 13 36.42 12.02 13.88
CA LEU A 13 35.76 10.90 13.24
C LEU A 13 34.31 10.92 13.73
N VAL A 14 33.45 11.71 13.08
CA VAL A 14 32.02 11.41 13.06
C VAL A 14 31.87 10.19 12.17
N LEU A 15 32.20 9.03 12.73
CA LEU A 15 31.89 7.74 12.17
C LEU A 15 30.36 7.71 12.04
N SER A 16 29.91 7.75 10.77
CA SER A 16 28.72 7.09 10.25
C SER A 16 27.92 6.37 11.33
N SER A 17 26.85 6.99 11.83
CA SER A 17 25.82 6.27 12.60
C SER A 17 24.83 5.72 11.59
N PRO A 18 24.93 4.45 11.17
CA PRO A 18 24.07 3.90 10.14
C PRO A 18 22.86 3.29 10.84
N VAL A 19 21.81 4.07 11.07
CA VAL A 19 20.39 3.68 10.88
C VAL A 19 19.57 4.98 10.95
N SER A 20 19.54 5.75 9.87
CA SER A 20 18.44 6.71 9.67
C SER A 20 17.32 5.96 8.96
N CYS A 21 16.28 5.58 9.67
CA CYS A 21 15.08 5.03 9.04
C CYS A 21 14.47 6.12 8.17
N LEU A 22 14.34 5.86 6.87
CA LEU A 22 13.85 6.81 5.87
C LEU A 22 12.47 6.34 5.37
N THR A 23 11.56 7.29 5.15
CA THR A 23 10.27 7.03 4.51
C THR A 23 9.93 8.17 3.55
N ALA A 24 9.14 7.87 2.52
CA ALA A 24 8.71 8.84 1.53
C ALA A 24 7.25 8.61 1.13
N TRP A 25 6.58 9.67 0.72
CA TRP A 25 5.19 9.61 0.26
C TRP A 25 4.91 10.69 -0.77
N TRP A 26 3.92 10.43 -1.63
CA TRP A 26 3.40 11.39 -2.60
C TRP A 26 2.20 12.16 -2.01
N THR A 27 2.06 13.44 -2.35
CA THR A 27 0.96 14.29 -1.84
C THR A 27 0.08 14.89 -2.94
N GLU A 28 0.13 14.42 -4.18
CA GLU A 28 -0.49 15.07 -5.36
C GLU A 28 0.18 16.39 -5.79
N LEU A 29 1.03 16.99 -4.93
CA LEU A 29 1.77 18.22 -5.23
C LEU A 29 3.27 17.96 -5.41
N SER A 30 3.86 17.21 -4.48
CA SER A 30 5.27 16.86 -4.50
C SER A 30 5.54 15.60 -3.65
N PRO A 31 6.67 14.92 -3.87
CA PRO A 31 7.10 13.90 -2.94
C PRO A 31 7.66 14.54 -1.67
N HIS A 32 7.39 13.92 -0.54
CA HIS A 32 7.95 14.28 0.75
C HIS A 32 8.71 13.11 1.34
N LEU A 33 9.61 13.41 2.26
CA LEU A 33 10.41 12.41 2.96
C LEU A 33 10.53 12.79 4.43
N ALA A 34 10.69 11.76 5.25
CA ALA A 34 10.98 11.90 6.66
C ALA A 34 12.06 10.89 7.05
N MET A 35 12.91 11.29 7.99
CA MET A 35 13.96 10.43 8.51
C MET A 35 14.08 10.57 10.02
N GLN A 36 14.53 9.52 10.69
CA GLN A 36 14.94 9.66 12.08
C GLN A 36 16.36 10.22 12.17
N ASP A 37 16.52 11.29 12.96
CA ASP A 37 17.83 11.76 13.39
C ASP A 37 18.46 10.71 14.33
N PRO A 38 19.62 10.13 13.98
CA PRO A 38 20.24 9.09 14.79
C PRO A 38 20.73 9.61 16.16
N VAL A 39 20.93 10.92 16.32
CA VAL A 39 21.43 11.50 17.58
C VAL A 39 20.28 11.78 18.54
N THR A 40 19.24 12.47 18.07
CA THR A 40 18.13 12.90 18.94
C THR A 40 16.98 11.89 18.99
N GLY A 41 16.87 11.00 18.01
CA GLY A 41 15.71 10.12 17.81
C GLY A 41 14.47 10.84 17.26
N ASN A 42 14.57 12.15 17.01
CA ASN A 42 13.49 12.94 16.44
C ASN A 42 13.26 12.56 14.99
N ILE A 43 12.01 12.68 14.52
CA ILE A 43 11.68 12.47 13.10
C ILE A 43 11.71 13.82 12.40
N LEU A 44 12.71 13.98 11.53
CA LEU A 44 12.90 15.12 10.64
C LEU A 44 12.06 14.94 9.38
N TYR A 45 11.64 16.04 8.75
CA TYR A 45 10.85 15.99 7.51
C TYR A 45 11.24 17.07 6.50
N THR A 46 10.87 16.87 5.23
CA THR A 46 10.99 17.93 4.22
C THR A 46 9.89 18.96 4.31
N ALA A 47 10.23 20.22 4.02
CA ALA A 47 9.32 21.36 4.10
C ALA A 47 7.96 21.00 3.48
N CYS A 48 6.90 21.07 4.28
CA CYS A 48 5.61 20.50 3.90
C CYS A 48 4.88 21.32 2.82
N ASN A 49 5.40 22.51 2.51
CA ASN A 49 4.96 23.41 1.45
C ASN A 49 5.88 23.35 0.21
N SER A 50 6.80 22.38 0.14
CA SER A 50 7.56 22.09 -1.08
C SER A 50 6.62 21.81 -2.25
N ASN A 51 7.04 22.27 -3.43
CA ASN A 51 6.38 21.99 -4.70
C ASN A 51 7.39 21.36 -5.64
N SER A 52 7.06 20.19 -6.20
CA SER A 52 7.92 19.32 -7.00
C SER A 52 9.17 18.77 -6.32
N THR A 53 10.06 19.62 -5.78
CA THR A 53 11.32 19.16 -5.16
C THR A 53 11.24 19.18 -3.64
N PRO A 54 11.51 18.04 -2.96
CA PRO A 54 11.60 18.00 -1.51
C PRO A 54 12.78 18.84 -1.03
N ILE A 55 12.57 19.66 0.00
CA ILE A 55 13.61 20.47 0.63
C ILE A 55 13.75 20.00 2.06
N LEU A 56 14.96 19.65 2.49
CA LEU A 56 15.25 19.18 3.85
C LEU A 56 16.04 20.23 4.64
N PRO A 57 15.36 21.17 5.33
CA PRO A 57 16.04 22.20 6.11
C PRO A 57 16.98 21.61 7.16
N THR A 58 18.13 22.26 7.32
CA THR A 58 19.15 21.89 8.32
C THR A 58 19.13 22.81 9.55
N ASP A 59 18.14 23.70 9.64
CA ASP A 59 17.93 24.60 10.77
C ASP A 59 17.38 23.90 12.02
N GLY A 60 17.02 22.62 11.92
CA GLY A 60 16.47 21.81 13.00
C GLY A 60 15.02 22.12 13.34
N LEU A 61 14.32 22.92 12.52
CA LEU A 61 12.91 23.30 12.78
C LEU A 61 11.92 22.31 12.18
N ASN A 62 12.33 21.57 11.16
CA ASN A 62 11.50 20.56 10.50
C ASN A 62 11.49 19.23 11.26
N VAL A 63 10.92 19.27 12.46
CA VAL A 63 10.79 18.11 13.35
C VAL A 63 9.32 17.88 13.64
N PHE A 64 8.82 16.65 13.52
CA PHE A 64 7.44 16.35 13.90
C PHE A 64 7.25 16.58 15.41
N PRO A 65 6.26 17.40 15.84
CA PRO A 65 6.01 17.67 17.26
C PRO A 65 5.25 16.51 17.91
N LEU A 66 5.94 15.39 18.14
CA LEU A 66 5.40 14.15 18.71
C LEU A 66 5.37 14.20 20.24
N GLN A 67 4.32 13.64 20.83
CA GLN A 67 4.18 13.54 22.28
C GLN A 67 4.82 12.25 22.81
N ARG A 68 4.63 11.14 22.09
CA ARG A 68 5.29 9.88 22.33
C ARG A 68 6.61 9.85 21.60
N LYS A 69 7.66 9.47 22.33
CA LYS A 69 9.00 9.39 21.78
C LYS A 69 9.11 8.19 20.85
N PRO A 70 9.53 8.37 19.59
CA PRO A 70 9.86 7.26 18.70
C PRO A 70 11.05 6.48 19.28
N ARG A 71 11.01 5.15 19.17
CA ARG A 71 12.17 4.35 19.52
C ARG A 71 13.32 4.67 18.56
N SER A 72 14.56 4.70 19.06
CA SER A 72 15.74 4.85 18.21
C SER A 72 15.83 3.68 17.22
N GLY A 73 16.05 3.99 15.94
CA GLY A 73 16.06 3.02 14.85
C GLY A 73 14.68 2.43 14.52
N THR A 74 13.58 3.08 14.93
CA THR A 74 12.24 2.59 14.53
C THR A 74 12.05 2.72 13.03
N SER A 75 11.50 1.67 12.41
CA SER A 75 10.95 1.78 11.06
C SER A 75 9.93 2.92 11.00
N LEU A 76 9.89 3.61 9.86
CA LEU A 76 8.99 4.72 9.60
C LEU A 76 8.16 4.38 8.37
N ALA A 77 6.85 4.63 8.45
CA ALA A 77 5.97 4.60 7.31
C ALA A 77 5.14 5.88 7.29
N ALA A 78 4.88 6.43 6.11
CA ALA A 78 4.14 7.67 5.98
C ALA A 78 3.18 7.62 4.80
N ALA A 79 2.06 8.32 4.93
CA ALA A 79 1.17 8.60 3.82
C ALA A 79 0.65 10.03 3.95
N GLY A 80 0.44 10.70 2.82
CA GLY A 80 -0.03 12.08 2.79
C GLY A 80 -0.87 12.38 1.57
N TRP A 81 -1.50 13.54 1.58
CA TRP A 81 -2.34 14.02 0.48
C TRP A 81 -2.41 15.54 0.47
N TYR A 82 -2.85 16.10 -0.66
CA TYR A 82 -3.20 17.50 -0.75
C TYR A 82 -4.71 17.68 -0.48
N ASP A 83 -5.00 18.37 0.61
CA ASP A 83 -6.32 18.84 0.97
C ASP A 83 -6.66 20.07 0.11
N VAL A 84 -7.29 19.81 -1.03
CA VAL A 84 -7.70 20.83 -2.00
C VAL A 84 -8.61 21.91 -1.37
N PRO A 85 -9.68 21.56 -0.61
CA PRO A 85 -10.49 22.55 0.08
C PRO A 85 -9.69 23.51 0.97
N ASN A 86 -8.78 22.98 1.79
CA ASN A 86 -8.00 23.78 2.73
C ASN A 86 -6.68 24.30 2.16
N LYS A 87 -6.36 23.94 0.90
CA LYS A 87 -5.13 24.28 0.18
C LYS A 87 -3.87 23.99 1.00
N THR A 88 -3.81 22.80 1.58
CA THR A 88 -2.71 22.38 2.43
C THR A 88 -2.39 20.91 2.25
N THR A 89 -1.18 20.49 2.59
CA THR A 89 -0.79 19.09 2.65
C THR A 89 -1.11 18.54 4.04
N MET A 90 -1.56 17.30 4.07
CA MET A 90 -1.74 16.53 5.29
C MET A 90 -0.83 15.31 5.24
N THR A 91 -0.40 14.84 6.40
CA THR A 91 0.40 13.62 6.49
C THR A 91 0.09 12.86 7.76
N SER A 92 0.25 11.56 7.67
CA SER A 92 0.24 10.61 8.76
C SER A 92 1.59 9.90 8.81
N ILE A 93 2.29 9.98 9.93
CA ILE A 93 3.52 9.22 10.20
C ILE A 93 3.19 8.07 11.14
N PHE A 94 3.78 6.92 10.88
CA PHE A 94 3.64 5.70 11.66
C PHE A 94 5.01 5.26 12.14
N TYR A 95 5.11 4.95 13.42
CA TYR A 95 6.37 4.56 14.06
C TYR A 95 6.10 3.68 15.27
N GLN A 96 7.12 2.96 15.71
CA GLN A 96 7.11 2.23 16.98
C GLN A 96 7.68 3.12 18.08
N ALA A 97 6.90 3.34 19.14
CA ALA A 97 7.32 4.11 20.31
C ALA A 97 8.23 3.29 21.23
N GLU A 98 8.86 3.95 22.22
CA GLU A 98 9.74 3.29 23.21
C GLU A 98 9.03 2.19 24.04
N ASP A 99 7.71 2.25 24.17
CA ASP A 99 6.88 1.22 24.83
C ASP A 99 6.46 0.07 23.88
N ASN A 100 7.08 -0.01 22.69
CA ASN A 100 6.81 -0.95 21.60
C ASN A 100 5.44 -0.81 20.92
N SER A 101 4.61 0.15 21.33
CA SER A 101 3.34 0.42 20.66
C SER A 101 3.56 1.04 19.27
N ILE A 102 2.72 0.68 18.31
CA ILE A 102 2.65 1.39 17.02
C ILE A 102 1.75 2.60 17.20
N VAL A 103 2.28 3.77 16.84
CA VAL A 103 1.65 5.08 16.99
C VAL A 103 1.46 5.73 15.62
N ASN A 104 0.32 6.40 15.44
CA ASN A 104 0.07 7.29 14.31
C ASN A 104 0.08 8.75 14.76
N GLY A 105 0.99 9.56 14.21
CA GLY A 105 0.94 11.01 14.32
C GLY A 105 0.27 11.60 13.08
N TYR A 106 -0.77 12.41 13.26
CA TYR A 106 -1.53 13.05 12.20
C TYR A 106 -1.28 14.57 12.18
N PHE A 107 -0.91 15.10 11.02
CA PHE A 107 -0.41 16.47 10.88
C PHE A 107 -1.05 17.24 9.73
N ILE A 108 -1.13 18.56 9.93
CA ILE A 108 -1.50 19.53 8.89
C ILE A 108 -0.30 20.44 8.61
N CYS A 109 -0.05 20.73 7.34
CA CYS A 109 0.99 21.68 6.99
C CYS A 109 0.53 23.13 7.26
N ASN A 110 1.40 23.93 7.87
CA ASN A 110 1.31 25.37 7.81
C ASN A 110 2.08 25.85 6.58
N PHE A 111 1.36 26.19 5.51
CA PHE A 111 1.95 26.60 4.24
C PHE A 111 2.79 27.89 4.32
N GLY A 112 2.50 28.76 5.29
CA GLY A 112 3.26 29.98 5.50
C GLY A 112 4.65 29.74 6.07
N THR A 113 4.81 28.70 6.89
CA THR A 113 6.11 28.35 7.50
C THR A 113 6.77 27.14 6.87
N GLY A 114 6.02 26.28 6.19
CA GLY A 114 6.50 24.98 5.70
C GLY A 114 6.65 23.93 6.80
N HIS A 115 6.02 24.14 7.97
CA HIS A 115 6.11 23.23 9.12
C HIS A 115 4.81 22.47 9.37
N TYR A 116 4.92 21.25 9.87
CA TYR A 116 3.76 20.45 10.29
C TYR A 116 3.31 20.84 11.69
N ALA A 117 1.99 20.98 11.86
CA ALA A 117 1.33 21.11 13.16
C ALA A 117 0.54 19.83 13.45
N ILE A 118 0.65 19.32 14.67
CA ILE A 118 -0.07 18.12 15.11
C ILE A 118 -1.58 18.38 15.17
N LYS A 119 -2.35 17.44 14.61
CA LYS A 119 -3.80 17.36 14.75
C LYS A 119 -4.23 16.28 15.74
N GLY A 120 -3.45 15.19 15.82
CA GLY A 120 -3.66 14.13 16.79
C GLY A 120 -2.50 13.15 16.79
N GLU A 121 -2.38 12.39 17.87
CA GLU A 121 -1.46 11.28 18.00
C GLU A 121 -2.17 10.13 18.70
N TYR A 122 -2.15 8.95 18.09
CA TYR A 122 -2.98 7.81 18.47
C TYR A 122 -2.15 6.55 18.61
N VAL A 123 -2.34 5.80 19.70
CA VAL A 123 -1.73 4.49 19.90
C VAL A 123 -2.57 3.45 19.15
N ILE A 124 -2.36 3.35 17.85
CA ILE A 124 -3.24 2.59 16.95
C ILE A 124 -3.22 1.10 17.24
N SER A 125 -2.08 0.58 17.70
CA SER A 125 -1.93 -0.82 18.13
C SER A 125 -2.84 -1.17 19.31
N ALA A 126 -2.95 -0.28 20.29
CA ALA A 126 -3.83 -0.49 21.45
C ALA A 126 -5.31 -0.44 21.05
N THR A 127 -5.69 0.54 20.21
CA THR A 127 -7.07 0.64 19.69
C THR A 127 -7.46 -0.58 18.85
N ALA A 128 -6.54 -1.08 18.02
CA ALA A 128 -6.75 -2.26 17.18
C ALA A 128 -6.74 -3.59 17.96
N GLY A 129 -6.38 -3.59 19.25
CA GLY A 129 -6.29 -4.81 20.05
C GLY A 129 -5.10 -5.71 19.71
N VAL A 130 -3.98 -5.12 19.27
CA VAL A 130 -2.75 -5.87 18.97
C VAL A 130 -2.07 -6.32 20.26
N GLU A 131 -1.95 -7.63 20.45
CA GLU A 131 -1.37 -8.22 21.67
C GLU A 131 0.16 -8.39 21.62
N SER A 132 0.74 -8.49 20.42
CA SER A 132 2.18 -8.67 20.24
C SER A 132 2.69 -7.92 19.02
N ILE A 133 3.85 -7.29 19.15
CA ILE A 133 4.52 -6.52 18.08
C ILE A 133 6.00 -6.84 18.20
N HIS A 134 6.64 -7.26 17.11
CA HIS A 134 8.07 -7.54 17.12
C HIS A 134 8.84 -6.26 17.45
N ASN A 135 9.87 -6.38 18.29
CA ASN A 135 10.73 -5.26 18.69
C ASN A 135 11.53 -4.64 17.53
N GLU A 136 11.64 -5.30 16.39
CA GLU A 136 12.32 -4.80 15.18
C GLU A 136 11.37 -4.72 13.99
N THR A 137 10.06 -4.61 14.23
CA THR A 137 9.09 -4.60 13.14
C THR A 137 9.41 -3.53 12.09
N GLY A 138 9.46 -3.95 10.82
CA GLY A 138 9.24 -3.04 9.71
C GLY A 138 7.82 -2.45 9.74
N LEU A 139 7.64 -1.28 9.16
CA LEU A 139 6.34 -0.65 8.97
C LEU A 139 6.18 -0.29 7.51
N ALA A 140 4.98 -0.53 6.99
CA ALA A 140 4.55 -0.02 5.69
C ALA A 140 3.10 0.47 5.80
N VAL A 141 2.70 1.43 4.97
CA VAL A 141 1.35 1.99 5.01
C VAL A 141 0.84 2.31 3.63
N GLU A 142 -0.44 1.98 3.40
CA GLU A 142 -1.21 2.45 2.26
C GLU A 142 -2.36 3.34 2.73
N LEU A 143 -2.57 4.46 2.02
CA LEU A 143 -3.75 5.31 2.14
C LEU A 143 -4.64 5.08 0.92
N LEU A 144 -5.73 4.34 1.12
CA LEU A 144 -6.64 3.88 0.06
C LEU A 144 -7.77 4.89 -0.24
N GLY A 145 -7.60 6.13 0.20
CA GLY A 145 -8.58 7.20 0.03
C GLY A 145 -9.49 7.41 1.25
N ALA A 146 -10.50 8.27 1.08
CA ALA A 146 -11.29 8.79 2.20
C ALA A 146 -12.25 7.76 2.84
N GLU A 147 -12.70 6.78 2.06
CA GLU A 147 -13.62 5.74 2.51
C GLU A 147 -12.88 4.54 3.10
N ASP A 148 -11.90 4.03 2.36
CA ASP A 148 -11.15 2.82 2.72
C ASP A 148 -10.00 3.09 3.71
N GLY A 149 -9.57 4.35 3.85
CA GLY A 149 -8.66 4.81 4.89
C GLY A 149 -7.27 4.16 4.82
N TYR A 150 -6.72 3.78 5.97
CA TYR A 150 -5.34 3.28 6.07
C TYR A 150 -5.26 1.76 6.16
N ARG A 151 -4.19 1.19 5.63
CA ARG A 151 -3.70 -0.16 5.94
C ARG A 151 -2.27 -0.04 6.43
N VAL A 152 -2.01 -0.47 7.67
CA VAL A 152 -0.68 -0.44 8.29
C VAL A 152 -0.21 -1.87 8.47
N PHE A 153 0.92 -2.18 7.86
CA PHE A 153 1.54 -3.50 7.89
C PHE A 153 2.67 -3.52 8.90
N PHE A 154 2.76 -4.61 9.67
CA PHE A 154 3.73 -4.77 10.74
C PHE A 154 3.98 -6.26 11.03
N HIS A 155 5.00 -6.55 11.85
CA HIS A 155 5.35 -7.89 12.29
C HIS A 155 4.93 -8.10 13.75
N VAL A 156 4.39 -9.28 14.03
CA VAL A 156 4.22 -9.77 15.40
C VAL A 156 5.48 -10.50 15.87
N GLU A 157 5.56 -10.85 17.15
CA GLU A 157 6.74 -11.54 17.74
C GLU A 157 7.09 -12.86 17.03
N ALA A 158 6.09 -13.54 16.45
CA ALA A 158 6.30 -14.75 15.64
C ALA A 158 6.90 -14.49 14.25
N LYS A 159 7.27 -13.24 13.94
CA LYS A 159 7.78 -12.78 12.63
C LYS A 159 6.81 -12.99 11.47
N THR A 160 5.51 -13.05 11.71
CA THR A 160 4.51 -13.05 10.64
C THR A 160 4.01 -11.64 10.37
N VAL A 161 3.69 -11.35 9.11
CA VAL A 161 3.20 -10.02 8.71
C VAL A 161 1.70 -9.91 8.96
N ASN A 162 1.30 -8.84 9.62
CA ASN A 162 -0.08 -8.54 10.00
C ASN A 162 -0.49 -7.16 9.49
N VAL A 163 -1.80 -6.93 9.41
CA VAL A 163 -2.37 -5.66 8.95
C VAL A 163 -3.39 -5.12 9.94
N MET A 164 -3.22 -3.85 10.31
CA MET A 164 -4.25 -3.03 10.92
C MET A 164 -4.94 -2.19 9.85
N SER A 165 -6.23 -1.98 10.00
CA SER A 165 -7.01 -1.10 9.12
C SER A 165 -7.66 0.01 9.90
N TYR A 166 -7.76 1.19 9.29
CA TYR A 166 -8.58 2.29 9.77
C TYR A 166 -9.55 2.70 8.67
N THR A 167 -10.82 2.85 9.03
CA THR A 167 -11.82 3.54 8.20
C THR A 167 -12.54 4.57 9.07
N THR A 168 -13.19 5.54 8.43
CA THR A 168 -14.04 6.52 9.13
C THR A 168 -15.24 5.89 9.84
N LYS A 169 -15.55 4.61 9.56
CA LYS A 169 -16.70 3.88 10.14
C LYS A 169 -16.31 2.95 11.29
N THR A 170 -15.11 2.38 11.26
CA THR A 170 -14.71 1.28 12.16
C THR A 170 -13.62 1.63 13.16
N ASP A 171 -12.99 2.81 13.04
CA ASP A 171 -11.73 3.13 13.72
C ASP A 171 -10.64 2.06 13.41
N TRP A 172 -9.55 2.06 14.17
CA TRP A 172 -8.46 1.08 14.06
C TRP A 172 -8.90 -0.31 14.52
N GLN A 173 -8.70 -1.30 13.66
CA GLN A 173 -8.97 -2.71 13.94
C GLN A 173 -7.84 -3.60 13.38
N LEU A 174 -7.49 -4.66 14.11
CA LEU A 174 -6.62 -5.70 13.60
C LEU A 174 -7.40 -6.57 12.60
N GLN A 175 -6.95 -6.62 11.34
CA GLN A 175 -7.51 -7.54 10.35
C GLN A 175 -6.83 -8.91 10.40
N GLY A 176 -5.65 -8.98 11.00
CA GLY A 176 -4.91 -10.22 11.23
C GLY A 176 -3.73 -10.37 10.29
N VAL A 177 -3.33 -11.62 10.08
CA VAL A 177 -2.13 -12.04 9.37
C VAL A 177 -2.36 -12.06 7.86
N ILE A 178 -1.36 -11.64 7.08
CA ILE A 178 -1.39 -11.66 5.60
C ILE A 178 -0.58 -12.82 5.01
N SER A 179 0.30 -13.42 5.82
CA SER A 179 1.04 -14.65 5.52
C SER A 179 1.37 -15.37 6.83
N GLN A 180 1.01 -16.67 6.91
CA GLN A 180 1.37 -17.49 8.06
C GLN A 180 2.87 -17.83 8.09
N ASP A 181 3.58 -17.58 7.00
CA ASP A 181 5.01 -17.88 6.91
C ASP A 181 5.83 -16.82 7.66
N PRO A 182 6.69 -17.24 8.61
CA PRO A 182 7.59 -16.30 9.27
C PRO A 182 8.60 -15.70 8.28
N VAL A 183 8.84 -14.40 8.39
CA VAL A 183 9.76 -13.69 7.50
C VAL A 183 11.22 -13.95 7.83
N GLY A 184 12.06 -13.98 6.78
CA GLY A 184 13.52 -14.09 6.88
C GLY A 184 14.21 -12.79 7.31
N GLY A 185 13.49 -11.67 7.27
CA GLY A 185 13.96 -10.36 7.72
C GLY A 185 12.83 -9.34 7.86
N MET A 186 13.09 -8.25 8.58
CA MET A 186 12.06 -7.30 9.03
C MET A 186 11.78 -6.16 8.05
N ALA A 187 12.50 -6.07 6.93
CA ALA A 187 12.21 -5.08 5.91
C ALA A 187 10.80 -5.32 5.34
N LEU A 188 10.04 -4.24 5.17
CA LEU A 188 8.65 -4.31 4.76
C LEU A 188 8.34 -3.09 3.90
N THR A 189 7.66 -3.31 2.78
CA THR A 189 7.12 -2.25 1.94
C THR A 189 5.77 -2.66 1.43
N SER A 190 4.95 -1.68 1.09
CA SER A 190 3.67 -1.89 0.43
C SER A 190 3.56 -0.95 -0.77
N VAL A 191 2.64 -1.29 -1.66
CA VAL A 191 2.17 -0.38 -2.71
C VAL A 191 0.73 -0.76 -3.05
N HIS A 192 -0.08 0.22 -3.45
CA HIS A 192 -1.43 -0.04 -3.96
C HIS A 192 -1.64 0.56 -5.34
N SER A 193 -2.54 -0.06 -6.10
CA SER A 193 -3.14 0.54 -7.29
C SER A 193 -4.67 0.41 -7.21
N GLY A 194 -5.40 1.40 -7.74
CA GLY A 194 -6.86 1.44 -7.59
C GLY A 194 -7.30 1.53 -6.12
N GLN A 195 -8.44 0.95 -5.77
CA GLN A 195 -9.01 1.07 -4.40
C GLN A 195 -8.47 0.04 -3.42
N LEU A 196 -8.33 -1.22 -3.83
CA LEU A 196 -8.03 -2.34 -2.91
C LEU A 196 -6.89 -3.25 -3.40
N ASN A 197 -6.31 -3.01 -4.59
CA ASN A 197 -5.24 -3.88 -5.13
C ASN A 197 -3.89 -3.51 -4.50
N MET A 198 -3.68 -4.01 -3.28
CA MET A 198 -2.45 -3.82 -2.52
C MET A 198 -1.48 -4.96 -2.77
N SER A 199 -0.19 -4.66 -2.66
CA SER A 199 0.88 -5.63 -2.64
C SER A 199 1.81 -5.30 -1.50
N VAL A 200 2.17 -6.29 -0.71
CA VAL A 200 3.06 -6.18 0.44
C VAL A 200 4.24 -7.10 0.20
N VAL A 201 5.44 -6.56 0.34
CA VAL A 201 6.69 -7.24 -0.01
C VAL A 201 7.59 -7.32 1.21
N PHE A 202 8.11 -8.50 1.48
CA PHE A 202 8.99 -8.77 2.61
C PHE A 202 9.98 -9.91 2.30
N PRO A 203 11.17 -9.95 2.94
CA PRO A 203 12.12 -11.04 2.77
C PRO A 203 11.53 -12.36 3.29
N LYS A 204 11.51 -13.39 2.44
CA LYS A 204 11.11 -14.74 2.85
C LYS A 204 12.26 -15.47 3.50
N ASP A 205 13.40 -15.49 2.82
CA ASP A 205 14.63 -16.17 3.23
C ASP A 205 15.84 -15.43 2.66
N SER A 206 17.03 -16.06 2.68
CA SER A 206 18.28 -15.47 2.20
C SER A 206 18.36 -15.25 0.68
N GLU A 207 17.43 -15.81 -0.08
CA GLU A 207 17.45 -15.82 -1.56
C GLU A 207 16.15 -15.25 -2.16
N ASN A 208 15.06 -15.27 -1.39
CA ASN A 208 13.71 -14.98 -1.89
C ASN A 208 13.05 -13.81 -1.15
N VAL A 209 12.24 -13.08 -1.90
CA VAL A 209 11.22 -12.16 -1.38
C VAL A 209 9.84 -12.75 -1.60
N GLU A 210 8.95 -12.51 -0.65
CA GLU A 210 7.54 -12.87 -0.74
C GLU A 210 6.70 -11.64 -1.05
N ILE A 211 5.66 -11.82 -1.86
CA ILE A 211 4.75 -10.76 -2.29
C ILE A 211 3.34 -11.23 -1.97
N SER A 212 2.76 -10.71 -0.90
CA SER A 212 1.36 -10.93 -0.56
C SER A 212 0.48 -9.88 -1.24
N ARG A 213 -0.62 -10.29 -1.86
CA ARG A 213 -1.51 -9.39 -2.61
C ARG A 213 -2.92 -9.47 -2.09
N PHE A 214 -3.56 -8.31 -1.90
CA PHE A 214 -4.97 -8.27 -1.53
C PHE A 214 -5.84 -8.30 -2.79
N PHE A 215 -6.70 -9.30 -2.88
CA PHE A 215 -7.56 -9.52 -4.04
C PHE A 215 -9.00 -9.07 -3.79
N LYS A 216 -9.78 -9.07 -4.88
CA LYS A 216 -11.20 -8.67 -4.88
C LYS A 216 -12.13 -9.56 -4.08
N ASP A 217 -11.70 -10.79 -3.82
CA ASP A 217 -12.40 -11.71 -2.94
C ASP A 217 -12.18 -11.38 -1.45
N GLU A 218 -11.54 -10.23 -1.18
CA GLU A 218 -11.25 -9.70 0.15
C GLU A 218 -10.30 -10.59 0.97
N THR A 219 -9.46 -11.38 0.27
CA THR A 219 -8.45 -12.25 0.90
C THR A 219 -7.04 -11.90 0.42
N TRP A 220 -6.04 -12.33 1.18
CA TRP A 220 -4.63 -12.15 0.88
C TRP A 220 -4.08 -13.38 0.19
N HIS A 221 -3.44 -13.20 -0.96
CA HIS A 221 -2.89 -14.31 -1.75
C HIS A 221 -1.38 -14.24 -1.84
N LEU A 222 -0.77 -15.42 -1.86
CA LEU A 222 0.65 -15.73 -1.87
C LEU A 222 0.88 -16.78 -2.96
N GLY A 223 0.79 -16.36 -4.23
CA GLY A 223 0.61 -17.32 -5.32
C GLY A 223 -0.71 -18.07 -5.16
N ASP A 224 -0.67 -19.41 -5.12
CA ASP A 224 -1.83 -20.27 -4.89
C ASP A 224 -2.22 -20.43 -3.40
N ALA A 225 -1.40 -19.92 -2.48
CA ALA A 225 -1.70 -19.93 -1.05
C ALA A 225 -2.46 -18.66 -0.63
N ASN A 226 -3.15 -18.72 0.51
CA ASN A 226 -3.81 -17.56 1.11
C ASN A 226 -3.43 -17.39 2.59
N GLU A 227 -3.98 -16.38 3.26
CA GLU A 227 -3.71 -16.08 4.67
C GLU A 227 -4.07 -17.20 5.65
N THR A 228 -4.86 -18.18 5.23
CA THR A 228 -5.24 -19.34 6.05
C THR A 228 -4.36 -20.57 5.81
N THR A 229 -3.57 -20.58 4.73
CA THR A 229 -2.63 -21.66 4.42
C THR A 229 -1.54 -21.69 5.48
N LYS A 230 -1.31 -22.86 6.10
CA LYS A 230 -0.28 -23.01 7.13
C LYS A 230 1.10 -22.87 6.51
N ALA A 231 2.06 -22.31 7.25
CA ALA A 231 3.44 -22.12 6.78
C ALA A 231 4.06 -23.38 6.14
N ASN A 232 3.93 -24.55 6.77
CA ASN A 232 4.48 -25.81 6.25
C ASN A 232 3.83 -26.30 4.94
N ASP A 233 2.65 -25.78 4.60
CA ASP A 233 1.94 -26.10 3.36
C ASP A 233 2.32 -25.12 2.23
N ILE A 234 3.02 -24.03 2.55
CA ILE A 234 3.60 -23.08 1.58
C ILE A 234 4.94 -23.63 1.14
N LEU A 235 4.92 -24.46 0.10
CA LEU A 235 6.12 -25.07 -0.47
C LEU A 235 6.61 -24.25 -1.66
N LEU A 236 7.92 -24.04 -1.77
CA LEU A 236 8.56 -23.58 -2.99
C LEU A 236 8.76 -24.77 -3.92
N ASP A 237 8.48 -24.61 -5.22
CA ASP A 237 8.72 -25.69 -6.19
C ASP A 237 10.21 -25.77 -6.52
N SER A 238 10.88 -26.64 -5.78
CA SER A 238 12.30 -26.95 -5.95
C SER A 238 12.66 -27.57 -7.32
N SER A 239 11.68 -28.00 -8.13
CA SER A 239 11.94 -28.53 -9.47
C SER A 239 12.17 -27.44 -10.51
N LEU A 240 11.85 -26.19 -10.17
CA LEU A 240 11.95 -25.06 -11.07
C LEU A 240 13.24 -24.28 -10.84
N THR A 241 13.92 -23.99 -11.94
CA THR A 241 15.11 -23.13 -11.92
C THR A 241 14.66 -21.69 -12.10
N PRO A 242 14.95 -20.78 -11.13
CA PRO A 242 14.58 -19.38 -11.26
C PRO A 242 15.17 -18.74 -12.53
N ASN A 243 14.38 -17.92 -13.21
CA ASN A 243 14.83 -17.20 -14.42
C ASN A 243 15.92 -16.15 -14.12
N PHE A 244 16.03 -15.73 -12.86
CA PHE A 244 17.08 -14.84 -12.38
C PHE A 244 17.30 -15.09 -10.89
N THR A 245 18.46 -14.67 -10.40
CA THR A 245 18.78 -14.57 -8.96
C THR A 245 18.84 -13.11 -8.56
N MET A 246 18.53 -12.79 -7.31
CA MET A 246 18.65 -11.43 -6.79
C MET A 246 20.12 -11.10 -6.47
N PRO A 247 20.80 -10.24 -7.25
CA PRO A 247 22.21 -9.91 -7.01
C PRO A 247 22.42 -9.24 -5.66
N ALA A 248 23.42 -9.70 -4.91
CA ALA A 248 23.81 -9.12 -3.62
C ALA A 248 22.65 -8.98 -2.60
N PHE A 249 21.61 -9.80 -2.73
CA PHE A 249 20.50 -9.82 -1.79
C PHE A 249 20.92 -10.52 -0.48
N ALA A 250 20.35 -10.04 0.61
CA ALA A 250 20.46 -10.66 1.92
C ALA A 250 19.12 -10.48 2.64
N SER A 251 18.67 -11.45 3.42
CA SER A 251 17.35 -11.35 4.08
C SER A 251 17.28 -10.23 5.12
N ASN A 252 18.43 -9.85 5.71
CA ASN A 252 18.55 -8.83 6.74
C ASN A 252 18.67 -7.40 6.18
N LEU A 253 17.99 -7.09 5.08
CA LEU A 253 17.92 -5.72 4.56
C LEU A 253 17.38 -4.75 5.61
N THR A 254 17.88 -3.53 5.60
CA THR A 254 17.31 -2.46 6.43
C THR A 254 16.01 -1.91 5.84
N SER A 255 15.84 -1.96 4.52
CA SER A 255 14.68 -1.40 3.82
C SER A 255 14.41 -2.12 2.50
N LEU A 256 13.14 -2.13 2.10
CA LEU A 256 12.65 -2.48 0.77
C LEU A 256 11.85 -1.28 0.25
N GLY A 257 11.74 -1.15 -1.07
CA GLY A 257 10.89 -0.15 -1.69
C GLY A 257 10.05 -0.79 -2.77
N ALA A 258 8.82 -0.32 -2.92
CA ALA A 258 7.93 -0.75 -3.98
C ALA A 258 7.31 0.46 -4.68
N THR A 259 7.12 0.35 -5.99
CA THR A 259 6.38 1.34 -6.79
C THR A 259 5.44 0.62 -7.74
N VAL A 260 4.42 1.35 -8.17
CA VAL A 260 3.51 0.91 -9.23
C VAL A 260 3.25 2.06 -10.19
N ASP A 261 3.33 1.77 -11.48
CA ASP A 261 3.08 2.75 -12.55
C ASP A 261 1.63 2.65 -13.09
N LYS A 262 1.22 3.58 -13.96
CA LYS A 262 -0.14 3.58 -14.56
C LYS A 262 -0.46 2.35 -15.41
N SER A 263 0.55 1.58 -15.80
CA SER A 263 0.43 0.33 -16.54
C SER A 263 0.37 -0.88 -15.59
N TYR A 264 0.24 -0.63 -14.28
CA TYR A 264 0.20 -1.64 -13.21
C TYR A 264 1.49 -2.43 -13.05
N VAL A 265 2.59 -1.99 -13.67
CA VAL A 265 3.91 -2.58 -13.50
C VAL A 265 4.38 -2.29 -12.08
N ARG A 266 4.55 -3.36 -11.31
CA ARG A 266 5.12 -3.30 -9.96
C ARG A 266 6.62 -3.42 -10.05
N SER A 267 7.33 -2.52 -9.40
CA SER A 267 8.78 -2.61 -9.23
C SER A 267 9.12 -2.73 -7.76
N ILE A 268 10.07 -3.60 -7.44
CA ILE A 268 10.64 -3.78 -6.12
C ILE A 268 12.10 -3.36 -6.18
N PHE A 269 12.51 -2.62 -5.17
CA PHE A 269 13.86 -2.10 -5.03
C PHE A 269 14.49 -2.61 -3.72
N TYR A 270 15.80 -2.78 -3.75
CA TYR A 270 16.60 -3.03 -2.54
C TYR A 270 18.02 -2.52 -2.72
N LEU A 271 18.66 -2.12 -1.61
CA LEU A 271 20.09 -1.88 -1.56
C LEU A 271 20.81 -3.20 -1.23
N GLY A 272 21.67 -3.65 -2.12
CA GLY A 272 22.41 -4.91 -1.95
C GLY A 272 23.56 -4.80 -0.95
N THR A 273 24.16 -5.95 -0.64
CA THR A 273 25.41 -6.04 0.13
C THR A 273 26.61 -5.43 -0.61
N ASP A 274 26.43 -5.08 -1.89
CA ASP A 274 27.36 -4.35 -2.75
C ASP A 274 27.14 -2.83 -2.73
N ALA A 275 26.23 -2.33 -1.88
CA ALA A 275 25.81 -0.93 -1.78
C ALA A 275 25.23 -0.34 -3.08
N LYS A 276 24.84 -1.19 -4.04
CA LYS A 276 24.10 -0.76 -5.24
C LYS A 276 22.61 -0.92 -5.03
N LEU A 277 21.85 -0.04 -5.68
CA LEU A 277 20.41 -0.19 -5.80
C LEU A 277 20.10 -1.19 -6.91
N HIS A 278 19.26 -2.17 -6.59
CA HIS A 278 18.79 -3.19 -7.52
C HIS A 278 17.28 -3.04 -7.71
N GLN A 279 16.79 -3.35 -8.91
CA GLN A 279 15.37 -3.31 -9.25
C GLN A 279 14.94 -4.60 -9.91
N MET A 280 13.79 -5.11 -9.51
CA MET A 280 13.03 -6.11 -10.26
C MET A 280 11.64 -5.58 -10.58
N SER A 281 11.10 -5.96 -11.72
CA SER A 281 9.79 -5.49 -12.17
C SER A 281 8.94 -6.64 -12.70
N ASN A 282 7.64 -6.56 -12.48
CA ASN A 282 6.67 -7.48 -13.07
C ASN A 282 6.25 -6.94 -14.44
N ILE A 283 6.93 -7.40 -15.49
CA ILE A 283 6.74 -6.96 -16.89
C ILE A 283 6.28 -8.15 -17.70
N ASP A 284 5.20 -7.98 -18.47
CA ASP A 284 4.53 -9.07 -19.19
C ASP A 284 4.27 -10.24 -18.26
N TRP A 285 3.79 -9.94 -17.03
CA TRP A 285 3.40 -10.94 -16.05
C TRP A 285 4.53 -11.78 -15.47
N GLN A 286 5.77 -11.43 -15.80
CA GLN A 286 6.95 -12.13 -15.32
C GLN A 286 7.80 -11.16 -14.51
N TRP A 287 8.27 -11.62 -13.36
CA TRP A 287 9.31 -10.91 -12.65
C TRP A 287 10.61 -11.00 -13.45
N LYS A 288 11.21 -9.84 -13.69
CA LYS A 288 12.46 -9.69 -14.42
C LYS A 288 13.38 -8.79 -13.62
N LEU A 289 14.67 -9.15 -13.58
CA LEU A 289 15.71 -8.26 -13.10
C LEU A 289 15.88 -7.12 -14.10
N MET A 290 15.85 -5.88 -13.62
CA MET A 290 16.10 -4.71 -14.46
C MET A 290 17.61 -4.49 -14.62
N PRO A 291 18.07 -3.93 -15.75
CA PRO A 291 19.49 -3.64 -15.94
C PRO A 291 20.05 -2.73 -14.85
N GLU A 292 21.28 -2.98 -14.43
CA GLU A 292 22.04 -2.05 -13.60
C GLU A 292 22.10 -0.67 -14.30
N GLN A 293 21.94 0.39 -13.51
CA GLN A 293 22.05 1.74 -14.01
C GLN A 293 23.47 2.28 -13.87
N ASP A 294 23.80 3.27 -14.70
CA ASP A 294 25.05 4.01 -14.57
C ASP A 294 25.11 4.76 -13.23
N ALA A 295 26.32 4.92 -12.67
CA ALA A 295 26.53 5.57 -11.38
C ALA A 295 26.10 7.05 -11.35
N SER A 296 25.97 7.71 -12.51
CA SER A 296 25.39 9.06 -12.58
C SER A 296 23.87 9.06 -12.38
N LEU A 297 23.18 7.97 -12.70
CA LEU A 297 21.75 7.78 -12.47
C LEU A 297 21.53 7.23 -11.06
N TRP A 298 22.20 6.11 -10.73
CA TRP A 298 22.10 5.43 -9.44
C TRP A 298 23.48 5.34 -8.80
N PRO A 299 23.92 6.37 -8.06
CA PRO A 299 25.21 6.35 -7.39
C PRO A 299 25.28 5.26 -6.30
N VAL A 300 26.49 4.82 -5.98
CA VAL A 300 26.69 3.83 -4.91
C VAL A 300 26.31 4.45 -3.56
N ALA A 301 25.57 3.71 -2.73
CA ALA A 301 25.19 4.15 -1.41
C ALA A 301 26.38 4.14 -0.43
N ASP A 302 26.31 4.96 0.61
CA ASP A 302 27.35 5.02 1.65
C ASP A 302 27.37 3.76 2.52
N VAL A 303 26.23 3.05 2.60
CA VAL A 303 26.04 1.88 3.47
C VAL A 303 25.43 0.74 2.66
N THR A 304 26.08 -0.43 2.70
CA THR A 304 25.56 -1.69 2.17
C THR A 304 24.26 -2.08 2.85
N SER A 305 23.24 -2.51 2.10
CA SER A 305 21.92 -2.84 2.67
C SER A 305 21.34 -1.74 3.57
N GLY A 306 21.71 -0.49 3.31
CA GLY A 306 21.30 0.68 4.09
C GLY A 306 19.81 1.02 3.91
N SER A 307 19.35 2.00 4.67
CA SER A 307 17.98 2.49 4.53
C SER A 307 17.85 3.40 3.31
N PHE A 308 16.73 3.24 2.63
CA PHE A 308 16.31 4.10 1.53
C PHE A 308 14.78 4.20 1.55
N ALA A 309 14.23 5.17 0.84
CA ALA A 309 12.80 5.33 0.67
C ALA A 309 12.44 5.43 -0.80
N ALA A 310 11.25 4.97 -1.15
CA ALA A 310 10.69 5.07 -2.48
C ALA A 310 9.23 5.55 -2.40
N THR A 311 8.81 6.30 -3.41
CA THR A 311 7.39 6.63 -3.65
C THR A 311 7.18 6.76 -5.15
N SER A 312 5.95 6.60 -5.60
CA SER A 312 5.57 6.83 -6.99
C SER A 312 4.29 7.65 -7.11
N ASN A 313 4.11 8.23 -8.29
CA ASN A 313 2.83 8.78 -8.72
C ASN A 313 2.27 7.84 -9.78
N PHE A 314 1.24 7.09 -9.39
CA PHE A 314 0.60 6.10 -10.26
C PHE A 314 0.16 6.74 -11.58
N ASP A 315 -0.50 7.91 -11.55
CA ASP A 315 -1.13 8.52 -12.72
C ASP A 315 -0.12 8.94 -13.82
N THR A 316 1.07 9.37 -13.41
CA THR A 316 2.11 9.88 -14.32
C THR A 316 3.22 8.87 -14.60
N SER A 317 3.23 7.72 -13.91
CA SER A 317 4.33 6.74 -13.91
C SER A 317 5.66 7.27 -13.36
N GLU A 318 5.63 8.39 -12.64
CA GLU A 318 6.82 8.92 -11.99
C GLU A 318 7.18 8.10 -10.75
N ALA A 319 8.48 7.96 -10.48
CA ALA A 319 8.97 7.36 -9.25
C ALA A 319 10.18 8.13 -8.72
N TRP A 320 10.32 8.11 -7.39
CA TRP A 320 11.43 8.75 -6.71
C TRP A 320 12.01 7.81 -5.66
N ILE A 321 13.32 7.81 -5.54
CA ILE A 321 14.06 7.01 -4.56
C ILE A 321 15.10 7.89 -3.88
N TRP A 322 15.28 7.74 -2.57
CA TRP A 322 16.27 8.49 -1.80
C TRP A 322 17.12 7.58 -0.93
N TYR A 323 18.43 7.85 -0.86
CA TYR A 323 19.37 7.23 0.05
C TYR A 323 20.62 8.11 0.24
N GLN A 324 21.47 7.76 1.18
CA GLN A 324 22.74 8.46 1.42
C GLN A 324 23.81 7.99 0.42
N SER A 325 24.43 8.94 -0.28
CA SER A 325 25.57 8.70 -1.15
C SER A 325 26.54 9.88 -1.08
N ASN A 326 27.83 9.57 -0.90
CA ASN A 326 28.90 10.53 -0.73
C ASN A 326 28.61 11.54 0.41
N GLY A 327 28.05 11.04 1.52
CA GLY A 327 27.72 11.83 2.71
C GLY A 327 26.52 12.77 2.53
N SER A 328 25.77 12.67 1.44
CA SER A 328 24.59 13.50 1.16
C SER A 328 23.38 12.65 0.80
N LEU A 329 22.18 13.11 1.19
CA LEU A 329 20.95 12.48 0.73
C LEU A 329 20.77 12.79 -0.76
N VAL A 330 20.78 11.76 -1.60
CA VAL A 330 20.54 11.87 -3.03
C VAL A 330 19.11 11.48 -3.38
N GLN A 331 18.57 12.10 -4.43
CA GLN A 331 17.30 11.78 -5.05
C GLN A 331 17.56 11.19 -6.43
N LEU A 332 16.96 10.03 -6.68
CA LEU A 332 16.80 9.42 -7.98
C LEU A 332 15.39 9.72 -8.45
N TYR A 333 15.23 9.98 -9.74
CA TYR A 333 13.94 10.33 -10.34
C TYR A 333 13.74 9.60 -11.66
N HIS A 334 12.64 8.86 -11.75
CA HIS A 334 12.12 8.24 -12.96
C HIS A 334 10.99 9.11 -13.50
N GLY A 335 11.20 9.68 -14.69
CA GLY A 335 10.27 10.65 -15.27
C GLY A 335 9.09 10.02 -16.01
N GLU A 336 8.12 10.87 -16.36
CA GLU A 336 6.94 10.50 -17.17
C GLU A 336 7.29 9.88 -18.53
N ASP A 337 8.49 10.15 -19.05
CA ASP A 337 9.02 9.60 -20.29
C ASP A 337 9.59 8.19 -20.15
N GLY A 338 9.53 7.60 -18.95
CA GLY A 338 10.01 6.25 -18.68
C GLY A 338 11.53 6.17 -18.53
N LEU A 339 12.20 7.30 -18.26
CA LEU A 339 13.65 7.37 -18.15
C LEU A 339 14.08 7.85 -16.77
N TRP A 340 15.12 7.20 -16.24
CA TRP A 340 15.85 7.69 -15.08
C TRP A 340 16.63 8.96 -15.43
N ARG A 341 16.58 9.94 -14.53
CA ARG A 341 17.37 11.17 -14.60
C ARG A 341 18.63 11.06 -13.75
N GLN A 342 19.60 11.93 -14.05
CA GLN A 342 20.80 12.07 -13.23
C GLN A 342 20.41 12.33 -11.77
N ALA A 343 21.05 11.61 -10.85
CA ALA A 343 20.83 11.80 -9.42
C ALA A 343 21.17 13.23 -8.99
N ALA A 344 20.34 13.77 -8.10
CA ALA A 344 20.52 15.11 -7.56
C ALA A 344 20.60 15.07 -6.04
N VAL A 345 21.44 15.92 -5.44
CA VAL A 345 21.48 16.08 -3.99
C VAL A 345 20.20 16.78 -3.52
N VAL A 346 19.57 16.27 -2.46
CA VAL A 346 18.39 16.89 -1.86
C VAL A 346 18.78 18.26 -1.28
N PRO A 347 18.12 19.35 -1.70
CA PRO A 347 18.48 20.69 -1.26
C PRO A 347 18.16 20.92 0.22
N SER A 348 19.06 21.61 0.92
CA SER A 348 18.91 21.95 2.34
C SER A 348 18.26 23.31 2.62
N PHE A 349 18.02 24.11 1.58
CA PHE A 349 17.33 25.39 1.66
C PHE A 349 16.60 25.70 0.36
N ASN A 350 15.53 26.50 0.44
CA ASN A 350 14.82 26.95 -0.73
C ASN A 350 15.54 28.16 -1.35
N ALA A 351 16.18 27.99 -2.51
CA ALA A 351 16.90 29.07 -3.19
C ALA A 351 15.98 30.16 -3.78
N THR A 352 14.65 29.98 -3.77
CA THR A 352 13.67 30.95 -4.30
C THR A 352 13.03 31.88 -3.25
N LYS A 353 13.70 32.12 -2.11
CA LYS A 353 13.30 33.25 -1.26
C LYS A 353 13.71 34.55 -1.94
N ALA A 354 12.72 35.39 -2.26
CA ALA A 354 12.91 36.69 -2.91
C ALA A 354 13.97 37.52 -2.18
N VAL A 355 15.02 37.90 -2.92
CA VAL A 355 15.90 39.01 -2.53
C VAL A 355 15.03 40.26 -2.48
N GLY A 356 14.78 40.78 -1.28
CA GLY A 356 14.18 42.08 -1.09
C GLY A 356 15.12 43.18 -1.62
N GLU A 357 14.60 43.96 -2.57
CA GLU A 357 15.00 45.31 -3.01
C GLU A 357 16.46 45.58 -3.47
N GLU A 358 16.62 45.51 -4.81
CA GLU A 358 17.22 46.48 -5.77
C GLU A 358 18.63 47.11 -5.55
N PRO A 359 19.41 47.42 -6.62
CA PRO A 359 18.93 48.10 -7.84
C PRO A 359 19.38 47.55 -9.20
N ARG A 360 18.50 47.80 -10.18
CA ARG A 360 18.70 47.93 -11.64
C ARG A 360 20.04 47.47 -12.23
N GLY A 361 19.98 46.36 -12.96
CA GLY A 361 20.97 45.99 -13.97
C GLY A 361 20.30 45.22 -15.11
N THR A 362 20.18 45.86 -16.26
CA THR A 362 19.66 45.31 -17.51
C THR A 362 20.47 44.12 -18.00
N GLY A 363 19.81 42.97 -18.20
CA GLY A 363 20.38 41.83 -18.92
C GLY A 363 19.35 40.70 -19.06
N ALA A 364 18.69 40.64 -20.22
CA ALA A 364 17.92 39.47 -20.64
C ALA A 364 18.86 38.26 -20.80
N PRO A 365 18.40 37.04 -20.52
CA PRO A 365 17.93 36.24 -21.65
C PRO A 365 16.67 35.41 -21.39
N THR A 366 16.03 35.13 -22.52
CA THR A 366 14.84 34.34 -22.81
C THR A 366 14.95 32.88 -22.37
N ALA A 367 13.93 32.36 -21.67
CA ALA A 367 13.55 30.95 -21.75
C ALA A 367 12.05 30.81 -21.49
N SER A 368 11.34 30.38 -22.53
CA SER A 368 9.93 30.01 -22.51
C SER A 368 9.86 28.49 -22.30
N SER A 369 9.06 28.04 -21.33
CA SER A 369 8.33 26.77 -21.46
C SER A 369 7.12 26.80 -20.52
N THR A 370 5.96 26.97 -21.15
CA THR A 370 4.64 26.90 -20.53
C THR A 370 4.26 25.43 -20.44
N ALA A 371 4.25 24.86 -19.23
CA ALA A 371 3.61 23.58 -18.96
C ALA A 371 2.44 23.81 -17.99
N THR A 372 1.32 24.29 -18.54
CA THR A 372 0.01 24.27 -17.88
C THR A 372 -0.54 22.85 -17.94
N GLY A 373 -0.07 21.98 -17.05
CA GLY A 373 -0.78 20.75 -16.68
C GLY A 373 -1.81 21.10 -15.61
N LYS A 374 -3.09 21.08 -15.96
CA LYS A 374 -4.17 21.26 -14.97
C LYS A 374 -4.15 20.05 -14.02
N PRO A 375 -4.04 20.23 -12.69
CA PRO A 375 -4.19 19.12 -11.76
C PRO A 375 -5.62 18.56 -11.88
N VAL A 376 -5.73 17.25 -12.07
CA VAL A 376 -7.01 16.55 -12.01
C VAL A 376 -7.46 16.58 -10.56
N VAL A 377 -8.46 17.42 -10.31
CA VAL A 377 -9.09 17.60 -9.00
C VAL A 377 -9.92 16.37 -8.69
N LEU A 378 -9.57 15.65 -7.62
CA LEU A 378 -10.52 14.73 -6.97
C LEU A 378 -11.77 15.53 -6.60
N SER A 379 -12.91 15.11 -7.16
CA SER A 379 -14.16 15.88 -7.08
C SER A 379 -14.57 16.17 -5.63
N ALA A 380 -15.10 17.37 -5.39
CA ALA A 380 -15.42 17.93 -4.07
C ALA A 380 -16.43 17.10 -3.23
N GLY A 381 -17.03 16.04 -3.79
CA GLY A 381 -17.95 15.15 -3.07
C GLY A 381 -17.28 14.06 -2.21
N ALA A 382 -15.97 13.80 -2.38
CA ALA A 382 -15.29 12.65 -1.76
C ALA A 382 -14.29 13.01 -0.62
N LYS A 383 -14.11 14.30 -0.28
CA LYS A 383 -13.05 14.77 0.65
C LYS A 383 -13.56 15.29 2.01
N ALA A 384 -14.81 15.05 2.39
CA ALA A 384 -15.42 15.61 3.62
C ALA A 384 -15.40 14.68 4.87
N GLY A 385 -14.70 13.54 4.84
CA GLY A 385 -14.80 12.50 5.88
C GLY A 385 -13.65 12.36 6.87
N ILE A 386 -12.47 12.93 6.60
CA ILE A 386 -11.29 12.76 7.48
C ILE A 386 -11.05 14.09 8.21
N GLY A 387 -11.83 14.34 9.26
CA GLY A 387 -11.64 15.51 10.12
C GLY A 387 -12.78 15.80 11.10
N ILE A 388 -12.48 15.61 12.40
CA ILE A 388 -13.12 16.20 13.58
C ILE A 388 -14.49 15.62 14.00
N GLY A 389 -14.43 14.56 14.82
CA GLY A 389 -15.55 14.10 15.64
C GLY A 389 -15.36 14.49 17.12
N VAL A 390 -15.53 15.77 17.46
CA VAL A 390 -15.75 16.19 18.85
C VAL A 390 -17.04 16.99 18.93
N SER A 391 -18.00 16.46 19.69
CA SER A 391 -19.19 17.08 20.31
C SER A 391 -20.52 16.43 19.89
N PHE A 392 -20.99 15.39 20.62
CA PHE A 392 -22.42 15.15 20.96
C PHE A 392 -22.54 13.96 21.94
N GLY A 393 -21.93 14.09 23.12
CA GLY A 393 -21.81 13.06 24.15
C GLY A 393 -23.08 12.69 24.93
N VAL A 394 -24.30 12.98 24.43
CA VAL A 394 -25.54 12.64 25.16
C VAL A 394 -26.54 11.84 24.31
N VAL A 395 -26.50 11.92 22.98
CA VAL A 395 -27.38 11.11 22.10
C VAL A 395 -26.80 9.72 21.82
N ALA A 396 -25.46 9.58 21.81
CA ALA A 396 -24.78 8.31 21.53
C ALA A 396 -24.98 7.25 22.63
N PHE A 397 -25.14 7.65 23.90
CA PHE A 397 -25.41 6.71 25.00
C PHE A 397 -26.82 6.11 24.91
N ALA A 398 -27.83 6.91 24.54
CA ALA A 398 -29.19 6.41 24.34
C ALA A 398 -29.30 5.51 23.10
N GLY A 399 -28.62 5.89 22.00
CA GLY A 399 -28.53 5.08 20.79
C GLY A 399 -27.80 3.75 21.00
N GLY A 400 -26.67 3.77 21.71
CA GLY A 400 -25.88 2.58 22.02
C GLY A 400 -26.62 1.56 22.90
N ILE A 401 -27.39 2.03 23.88
CA ILE A 401 -28.24 1.15 24.71
C ILE A 401 -29.39 0.55 23.89
N LEU A 402 -30.02 1.35 23.02
CA LEU A 402 -31.09 0.85 22.13
C LEU A 402 -30.57 -0.18 21.14
N LEU A 403 -29.37 0.03 20.57
CA LEU A 403 -28.73 -0.86 19.60
C LEU A 403 -28.28 -2.17 20.26
N LEU A 404 -27.73 -2.11 21.49
CA LEU A 404 -27.42 -3.30 22.29
C LEU A 404 -28.69 -4.09 22.68
N MET A 405 -29.78 -3.41 23.03
CA MET A 405 -31.06 -4.08 23.32
C MET A 405 -31.67 -4.73 22.07
N MET A 406 -31.61 -4.07 20.90
CA MET A 406 -32.08 -4.67 19.65
C MET A 406 -31.20 -5.85 19.21
N ARG A 407 -29.88 -5.79 19.44
CA ARG A 407 -28.95 -6.89 19.14
C ARG A 407 -29.20 -8.10 20.06
N ARG A 408 -29.45 -7.88 21.36
CA ARG A 408 -29.85 -8.96 22.29
C ARG A 408 -31.22 -9.57 21.95
N ARG A 409 -32.21 -8.77 21.52
CA ARG A 409 -33.52 -9.29 21.09
C ARG A 409 -33.43 -10.09 19.79
N ARG A 410 -32.55 -9.73 18.86
CA ARG A 410 -32.30 -10.50 17.63
C ARG A 410 -31.58 -11.82 17.90
N GLN A 411 -30.64 -11.85 18.84
CA GLN A 411 -29.99 -13.09 19.28
C GLN A 411 -30.99 -14.04 19.96
N GLN A 412 -31.85 -13.53 20.84
CA GLN A 412 -32.90 -14.34 21.47
C GLN A 412 -33.97 -14.84 20.47
N ALA A 413 -34.27 -14.06 19.43
CA ALA A 413 -35.17 -14.50 18.36
C ALA A 413 -34.53 -15.55 17.44
N ALA A 414 -33.21 -15.48 17.21
CA ALA A 414 -32.46 -16.48 16.46
C ALA A 414 -32.38 -17.81 17.23
N GLU A 415 -32.10 -17.77 18.54
CA GLU A 415 -32.12 -18.96 19.40
C GLU A 415 -33.53 -19.58 19.51
N ALA A 416 -34.58 -18.77 19.55
CA ALA A 416 -35.96 -19.25 19.52
C ALA A 416 -36.36 -19.86 18.16
N ALA A 417 -35.83 -19.32 17.05
CA ALA A 417 -36.04 -19.86 15.71
C ALA A 417 -35.27 -21.18 15.50
N GLU A 418 -34.07 -21.31 16.06
CA GLU A 418 -33.30 -22.55 16.03
C GLU A 418 -33.94 -23.64 16.91
N ALA A 419 -34.45 -23.28 18.09
CA ALA A 419 -35.24 -24.19 18.93
C ALA A 419 -36.56 -24.62 18.26
N ALA A 420 -37.18 -23.75 17.46
CA ALA A 420 -38.36 -24.08 16.67
C ALA A 420 -38.03 -25.01 15.49
N ARG A 421 -36.91 -24.79 14.78
CA ARG A 421 -36.45 -25.69 13.70
C ARG A 421 -36.03 -27.06 14.23
N LEU A 422 -35.43 -27.15 15.42
CA LEU A 422 -35.11 -28.44 16.05
C LEU A 422 -36.38 -29.21 16.45
N LYS A 423 -37.43 -28.53 16.94
CA LYS A 423 -38.73 -29.16 17.20
C LYS A 423 -39.46 -29.61 15.93
N GLU A 424 -39.33 -28.85 14.84
CA GLU A 424 -39.93 -29.20 13.54
C GLU A 424 -39.21 -30.41 12.91
N ALA A 425 -37.88 -30.46 13.02
CA ALA A 425 -37.05 -31.60 12.58
C ALA A 425 -37.32 -32.88 13.40
N GLU A 426 -37.54 -32.76 14.70
CA GLU A 426 -37.92 -33.89 15.57
C GLU A 426 -39.34 -34.42 15.24
N ALA A 427 -40.26 -33.52 14.86
CA ALA A 427 -41.60 -33.88 14.38
C ALA A 427 -41.59 -34.52 12.98
N THR A 428 -40.65 -34.16 12.10
CA THR A 428 -40.50 -34.79 10.77
C THR A 428 -39.80 -36.15 10.83
N ALA A 429 -38.93 -36.37 11.82
CA ALA A 429 -38.26 -37.66 12.03
C ALA A 429 -39.20 -38.77 12.57
N GLN A 430 -40.41 -38.43 13.04
CA GLN A 430 -41.39 -39.38 13.57
C GLN A 430 -42.44 -39.86 12.54
N MET A 431 -42.38 -39.46 11.27
CA MET A 431 -43.39 -39.87 10.28
C MET A 431 -42.79 -40.38 8.96
N VAL A 432 -42.56 -41.70 8.83
CA VAL A 432 -43.00 -42.58 7.70
C VAL A 432 -42.74 -44.06 8.11
N PRO A 433 -43.36 -45.12 7.52
CA PRO A 433 -44.17 -45.13 6.29
C PRO A 433 -45.42 -46.05 6.26
N TYR A 434 -46.37 -45.72 5.38
CA TYR A 434 -47.29 -46.59 4.63
C TYR A 434 -48.25 -45.64 3.86
N GLY A 435 -48.60 -45.72 2.59
CA GLY A 435 -48.36 -46.60 1.46
C GLY A 435 -49.42 -46.26 0.39
N ASN A 436 -49.10 -46.46 -0.88
CA ASN A 436 -50.01 -46.83 -1.99
C ASN A 436 -51.06 -45.82 -2.56
N GLY A 437 -50.93 -45.52 -3.86
CA GLY A 437 -52.05 -45.60 -4.84
C GLY A 437 -52.75 -44.31 -5.33
N GLY A 438 -52.80 -44.13 -6.66
CA GLY A 438 -54.06 -43.83 -7.37
C GLY A 438 -54.26 -42.46 -8.06
N PHE A 439 -54.34 -42.51 -9.41
CA PHE A 439 -55.20 -41.78 -10.38
C PHE A 439 -55.85 -40.40 -10.06
N GLY A 440 -55.84 -39.49 -11.07
CA GLY A 440 -56.49 -38.14 -11.11
C GLY A 440 -58.03 -38.12 -11.07
N PRO A 441 -58.77 -37.04 -11.44
CA PRO A 441 -58.48 -35.97 -12.42
C PRO A 441 -58.98 -34.53 -12.07
N TYR A 442 -58.94 -33.65 -13.08
CA TYR A 442 -59.36 -32.24 -13.25
C TYR A 442 -60.68 -31.72 -12.62
N THR A 443 -60.73 -30.37 -12.49
CA THR A 443 -61.84 -29.35 -12.61
C THR A 443 -61.79 -28.34 -11.44
N GLU A 444 -62.24 -27.08 -11.45
CA GLU A 444 -62.61 -26.01 -12.40
C GLU A 444 -63.19 -24.86 -11.52
N PHE A 445 -63.14 -23.59 -11.98
CA PHE A 445 -63.79 -22.36 -11.45
C PHE A 445 -63.24 -21.67 -10.16
N GLY A 446 -63.20 -20.34 -10.03
CA GLY A 446 -63.68 -19.27 -10.90
C GLY A 446 -63.39 -17.83 -10.37
N ASN A 447 -63.05 -16.95 -11.32
CA ASN A 447 -63.65 -15.65 -11.69
C ASN A 447 -63.99 -14.49 -10.69
N LEU A 448 -63.72 -13.27 -11.21
CA LEU A 448 -64.27 -11.91 -10.97
C LEU A 448 -63.52 -10.94 -10.01
N THR A 449 -63.40 -9.61 -10.21
CA THR A 449 -63.03 -8.68 -11.34
C THR A 449 -63.23 -7.20 -10.86
N TRP A 450 -62.51 -6.25 -11.50
CA TRP A 450 -62.68 -4.75 -11.57
C TRP A 450 -62.18 -3.92 -10.35
N GLY A 451 -61.25 -2.94 -10.42
CA GLY A 451 -60.87 -1.90 -11.42
C GLY A 451 -61.29 -0.50 -10.88
N PRO A 452 -60.79 0.68 -11.34
CA PRO A 452 -59.75 1.09 -12.33
C PRO A 452 -58.65 1.98 -11.67
N GLU A 453 -57.50 2.38 -12.25
CA GLU A 453 -57.26 3.23 -13.43
C GLU A 453 -55.81 3.05 -13.95
N THR A 454 -55.65 3.17 -15.27
CA THR A 454 -54.40 3.24 -16.08
C THR A 454 -54.55 4.44 -17.05
N PRO A 455 -53.71 4.74 -18.08
CA PRO A 455 -52.40 4.22 -18.52
C PRO A 455 -51.39 5.33 -18.95
N THR A 456 -50.16 4.99 -19.34
CA THR A 456 -49.65 5.04 -20.75
C THR A 456 -48.27 4.35 -20.79
N GLU A 457 -48.14 3.14 -21.36
CA GLU A 457 -47.82 2.78 -22.77
C GLU A 457 -46.45 3.31 -23.25
N LYS A 458 -45.59 2.63 -24.03
CA LYS A 458 -45.54 1.37 -24.82
C LYS A 458 -44.07 1.28 -25.34
N HIS A 459 -43.37 0.16 -25.48
CA HIS A 459 -43.37 -0.89 -26.53
C HIS A 459 -42.13 -1.77 -26.21
N GLY A 460 -41.99 -3.08 -26.47
CA GLY A 460 -42.67 -4.02 -27.35
C GLY A 460 -41.62 -4.82 -28.16
N ASN A 461 -41.75 -6.15 -28.13
CA ASN A 461 -41.18 -7.21 -29.03
C ASN A 461 -39.82 -7.82 -28.63
N GLU A 462 -39.53 -9.13 -28.75
CA GLU A 462 -40.26 -10.38 -28.99
C GLU A 462 -39.25 -11.55 -28.83
N ILE A 463 -39.64 -12.57 -28.05
CA ILE A 463 -39.42 -14.05 -28.07
C ILE A 463 -38.25 -14.65 -28.89
N VAL A 464 -37.45 -15.55 -28.27
CA VAL A 464 -37.16 -16.94 -28.73
C VAL A 464 -36.78 -17.83 -27.53
N GLU A 465 -37.58 -18.85 -27.24
CA GLU A 465 -37.21 -20.09 -26.54
C GLU A 465 -36.72 -21.12 -27.56
N ALA A 466 -35.70 -21.94 -27.21
CA ALA A 466 -35.61 -23.33 -27.64
C ALA A 466 -34.56 -24.13 -26.83
N ASP A 467 -35.01 -25.28 -26.36
CA ASP A 467 -34.32 -26.56 -26.14
C ASP A 467 -33.46 -26.81 -24.89
N ALA A 468 -34.08 -27.58 -23.99
CA ALA A 468 -33.43 -28.48 -23.04
C ALA A 468 -33.28 -29.89 -23.66
N VAL A 469 -32.10 -30.50 -23.58
CA VAL A 469 -31.91 -31.96 -23.62
C VAL A 469 -30.74 -32.37 -22.72
N GLY A 470 -31.08 -33.01 -21.58
CA GLY A 470 -30.56 -34.32 -21.16
C GLY A 470 -29.12 -34.50 -20.65
N THR A 471 -29.04 -35.05 -19.42
CA THR A 471 -27.96 -35.90 -18.84
C THR A 471 -26.68 -35.14 -18.45
N THR A 472 -26.05 -35.27 -17.27
CA THR A 472 -25.87 -36.37 -16.32
C THR A 472 -25.29 -35.75 -15.03
N ALA A 473 -25.53 -36.33 -13.85
CA ALA A 473 -24.78 -35.97 -12.63
C ALA A 473 -23.38 -36.61 -12.62
N PRO A 474 -22.34 -35.95 -12.09
CA PRO A 474 -21.16 -36.63 -11.55
C PRO A 474 -21.02 -36.30 -10.05
N GLN A 475 -21.24 -37.24 -9.12
CA GLN A 475 -20.35 -38.34 -8.71
C GLN A 475 -19.02 -37.84 -8.09
N GLU A 476 -18.89 -38.02 -6.77
CA GLU A 476 -17.70 -37.70 -5.99
C GLU A 476 -16.61 -38.79 -6.06
N LEU A 477 -15.36 -38.29 -5.99
CA LEU A 477 -14.13 -38.87 -5.44
C LEU A 477 -13.52 -40.16 -6.05
N ALA A 478 -12.36 -39.98 -6.71
CA ALA A 478 -11.12 -40.69 -6.35
C ALA A 478 -9.87 -40.00 -6.96
N SER A 479 -8.92 -39.68 -6.05
CA SER A 479 -7.45 -39.83 -6.13
C SER A 479 -6.64 -39.34 -7.33
N ALA A 480 -5.58 -38.57 -6.99
CA ALA A 480 -4.28 -38.42 -7.67
C ALA A 480 -4.34 -37.92 -9.13
N SER A 481 -3.56 -36.97 -9.60
CA SER A 481 -2.41 -36.22 -9.12
C SER A 481 -2.01 -35.43 -10.35
N GLU A 482 -1.85 -34.12 -10.23
CA GLU A 482 -1.02 -33.25 -11.08
C GLU A 482 -1.35 -31.83 -10.63
N ARG A 483 -0.55 -31.34 -9.67
CA ARG A 483 -0.51 -29.92 -9.33
C ARG A 483 0.63 -29.35 -10.17
N TYR A 484 0.30 -28.34 -10.96
CA TYR A 484 1.25 -27.61 -11.78
C TYR A 484 1.58 -26.27 -11.10
N GLU A 485 2.87 -25.95 -11.12
CA GLU A 485 3.50 -24.61 -11.15
C GLU A 485 3.73 -23.85 -9.82
N LEU A 486 4.99 -23.77 -9.37
CA LEU A 486 5.52 -22.58 -8.67
C LEU A 486 6.78 -22.05 -9.38
N VAL A 487 6.62 -21.54 -10.61
CA VAL A 487 7.50 -20.48 -11.13
C VAL A 487 6.76 -19.18 -10.80
N GLY A 488 7.44 -18.04 -10.65
CA GLY A 488 6.76 -16.76 -10.40
C GLY A 488 5.61 -16.47 -11.38
N GLU A 489 4.40 -16.84 -10.99
CA GLU A 489 3.19 -16.63 -11.77
C GLU A 489 2.63 -15.25 -11.45
N GLY A 490 2.89 -14.29 -12.34
CA GLY A 490 1.92 -13.22 -12.57
C GLY A 490 0.67 -13.73 -13.29
N HIS A 491 0.18 -14.95 -13.03
CA HIS A 491 -0.84 -15.60 -13.84
C HIS A 491 -2.17 -15.89 -13.14
N TRP A 492 -2.37 -15.40 -11.92
CA TRP A 492 -3.73 -15.08 -11.48
C TRP A 492 -4.13 -13.68 -11.98
N ARG A 493 -4.55 -13.64 -13.26
CA ARG A 493 -5.27 -12.57 -13.97
C ARG A 493 -5.19 -11.18 -13.31
N GLU A 494 -4.37 -10.29 -13.84
CA GLU A 494 -4.32 -8.88 -13.40
C GLU A 494 -5.69 -8.27 -13.55
N MET A 495 -6.08 -7.76 -12.41
CA MET A 495 -7.18 -6.87 -12.21
C MET A 495 -6.85 -5.55 -12.91
N ASP A 496 -7.64 -5.17 -13.90
CA ASP A 496 -7.61 -3.83 -14.46
C ASP A 496 -8.00 -2.77 -13.41
N ALA A 497 -8.07 -1.49 -13.79
CA ALA A 497 -8.48 -0.40 -12.90
C ALA A 497 -9.83 -0.60 -12.19
N THR A 498 -10.70 -1.46 -12.74
CA THR A 498 -12.02 -1.81 -12.19
C THR A 498 -11.97 -3.12 -11.40
N GLY A 499 -10.78 -3.68 -11.29
CA GLY A 499 -10.39 -5.02 -10.88
C GLY A 499 -11.06 -6.17 -11.60
N GLN A 500 -11.50 -6.00 -12.83
CA GLN A 500 -11.94 -7.14 -13.62
C GLN A 500 -10.73 -7.86 -14.20
N ASN A 501 -10.85 -9.18 -14.37
CA ASN A 501 -9.93 -9.99 -15.13
C ASN A 501 -10.07 -9.65 -16.61
N GLY A 502 -9.43 -8.56 -17.02
CA GLY A 502 -9.55 -7.98 -18.35
C GLY A 502 -8.67 -8.68 -19.37
N ALA A 503 -9.05 -9.88 -19.83
CA ALA A 503 -8.55 -10.39 -21.11
C ALA A 503 -9.08 -9.51 -22.25
N ARG A 504 -8.39 -8.42 -22.61
CA ARG A 504 -8.64 -7.67 -23.84
C ARG A 504 -7.36 -7.24 -24.58
N ARG A 505 -7.06 -8.09 -25.58
CA ARG A 505 -6.64 -7.82 -26.97
C ARG A 505 -5.59 -6.73 -27.26
N SER A 506 -4.51 -7.22 -27.87
CA SER A 506 -3.48 -6.49 -28.60
C SER A 506 -3.97 -5.33 -29.46
N ILE A 507 -3.31 -4.18 -29.31
CA ILE A 507 -3.04 -3.17 -30.34
C ILE A 507 -1.64 -2.65 -29.96
N GLY A 508 -0.54 -2.97 -30.63
CA GLY A 508 -0.29 -2.77 -32.06
C GLY A 508 0.35 -1.39 -32.26
N GLY A 509 1.68 -1.28 -32.12
CA GLY A 509 2.40 -0.10 -32.61
C GLY A 509 3.76 0.18 -31.96
N TRP A 510 4.82 -0.50 -32.40
CA TRP A 510 6.12 0.13 -32.68
C TRP A 510 6.79 -0.70 -33.80
N ARG A 511 6.75 -0.15 -35.03
CA ARG A 511 7.57 -0.63 -36.16
C ARG A 511 8.93 0.06 -36.12
N GLU A 512 9.96 -0.78 -36.24
CA GLU A 512 11.18 -0.64 -37.04
C GLU A 512 11.50 0.72 -37.69
N ALA A 513 12.66 1.27 -37.36
CA ALA A 513 13.77 1.62 -38.27
C ALA A 513 14.93 2.13 -37.38
N GLN A 514 16.20 1.77 -37.55
CA GLN A 514 16.96 1.88 -38.79
C GLN A 514 18.07 0.82 -38.88
N GLN A 515 18.08 0.08 -39.98
CA GLN A 515 19.30 -0.52 -40.54
C GLN A 515 20.04 0.56 -41.33
N VAL A 516 21.36 0.61 -41.16
CA VAL A 516 22.30 1.48 -41.88
C VAL A 516 22.49 0.94 -43.30
N PRO A 517 22.47 1.78 -44.35
CA PRO A 517 22.80 1.32 -45.69
C PRO A 517 24.32 1.22 -45.87
N VAL A 518 24.75 0.06 -46.36
CA VAL A 518 26.06 -0.14 -46.99
C VAL A 518 26.00 0.44 -48.39
N GLU A 519 26.93 1.33 -48.71
CA GLU A 519 27.37 1.53 -50.10
C GLU A 519 28.90 1.46 -50.18
N LYS A 520 29.32 1.12 -51.40
CA LYS A 520 30.60 0.57 -51.84
C LYS A 520 31.83 1.44 -51.63
#